data_AF-A0A0G0AEM0-F1
#
_entry.id   AF-A0A0G0AEM0-F1
#
_cell.length_a   1.000
_cell.length_b   1.000
_cell.length_c   1.000
_cell.angle_alpha   90.00
_cell.angle_beta   90.00
_cell.angle_gamma   90.00
#
_symmetry.space_group_name_H-M   'P 1'
#
loop_
_entity.id
_entity.type
_entity.pdbx_description
1 polymer ?
#
loop_
_entity_poly.entity_id
_entity_poly.type
_entity_poly.pdbx_seq_one_letter_code
_entity_poly.pdbx_strand_id
1 'polypeptide(L)'
;MVNGHLQWSTTGTKDNLVSWTSSLLYALVYVFFLRAKVYDIQTFDQIRVCVIDTSELPKEVFLRDLDLIRAYRAFNTRLYRFEELRCDRKRPGFESNYYFGEYLSQGALKIEGHCQIVSAQKIIGRGLYNIRSEFKQYAIWPPKEARWAYPVIEMRESFYLERQPITDLKLQSALDIADLFGPRWKLPLATHLTALTAPQIDDDAILAKFRILPDVDRQECSPSRTKIAACGNTLPEVQDYQTIMRGIYLDYSFTQLKDLLKDAEGHLHRATELTEEICSTEDGLISVDDFAARQKHLQKISSISDKLRNDLTNMWESLDDE
;
A
#
# COMPACT_ATOMS: atom_id res chain seq x y z
N MET A 1 -4.57 -7.66 31.73
CA MET A 1 -5.02 -6.65 30.73
C MET A 1 -4.90 -7.20 29.31
N VAL A 2 -3.70 -7.34 28.72
CA VAL A 2 -3.50 -7.80 27.32
C VAL A 2 -4.30 -9.03 26.94
N ASN A 3 -4.18 -10.14 27.70
CA ASN A 3 -4.96 -11.36 27.42
C ASN A 3 -6.48 -11.14 27.46
N GLY A 4 -6.95 -10.30 28.39
CA GLY A 4 -8.39 -10.01 28.53
C GLY A 4 -8.90 -9.26 27.30
N HIS A 5 -8.17 -8.21 26.90
CA HIS A 5 -8.47 -7.36 25.75
C HIS A 5 -8.47 -8.17 24.44
N LEU A 6 -7.40 -8.92 24.19
CA LEU A 6 -7.25 -9.74 22.98
C LEU A 6 -8.29 -10.87 22.85
N GLN A 7 -8.82 -11.36 23.98
CA GLN A 7 -9.91 -12.36 23.98
C GLN A 7 -11.30 -11.73 24.02
N TRP A 8 -11.40 -10.39 24.01
CA TRP A 8 -12.66 -9.65 24.07
C TRP A 8 -13.49 -10.07 25.28
N SER A 9 -12.78 -10.42 26.36
CA SER A 9 -13.31 -11.07 27.56
C SER A 9 -13.32 -10.15 28.77
N THR A 10 -13.07 -8.85 28.58
CA THR A 10 -13.05 -7.84 29.63
C THR A 10 -14.46 -7.47 30.09
N THR A 11 -15.17 -8.44 30.66
CA THR A 11 -16.28 -8.18 31.57
C THR A 11 -15.72 -7.57 32.87
N GLY A 12 -15.57 -6.25 32.90
CA GLY A 12 -15.39 -5.49 34.15
C GLY A 12 -14.03 -4.85 34.42
N THR A 13 -13.02 -5.00 33.54
CA THR A 13 -11.77 -4.22 33.66
C THR A 13 -11.75 -3.10 32.64
N LYS A 14 -11.56 -1.85 33.09
CA LYS A 14 -11.21 -0.69 32.26
C LYS A 14 -9.83 -0.94 31.63
N ASP A 15 -9.73 -1.77 30.60
CA ASP A 15 -8.53 -1.76 29.78
C ASP A 15 -8.53 -0.47 28.96
N ASN A 16 -7.36 0.11 28.78
CA ASN A 16 -7.16 1.35 28.03
C ASN A 16 -6.51 1.06 26.67
N LEU A 17 -6.74 -0.14 26.13
CA LEU A 17 -6.17 -0.56 24.86
C LEU A 17 -7.20 -0.33 23.74
N VAL A 18 -6.71 -0.01 22.55
CA VAL A 18 -7.53 0.12 21.34
C VAL A 18 -6.93 -0.78 20.26
N SER A 19 -7.75 -1.66 19.70
CA SER A 19 -7.38 -2.54 18.60
C SER A 19 -7.43 -1.83 17.25
N TRP A 20 -6.39 -2.04 16.47
CA TRP A 20 -6.23 -1.62 15.08
C TRP A 20 -5.87 -2.84 14.24
N THR A 21 -6.03 -2.77 12.92
CA THR A 21 -5.68 -3.88 12.02
C THR A 21 -5.01 -3.36 10.76
N SER A 22 -4.00 -4.09 10.27
CA SER A 22 -3.43 -3.87 8.94
C SER A 22 -4.16 -4.66 7.84
N SER A 23 -5.14 -5.50 8.19
CA SER A 23 -5.93 -6.29 7.25
C SER A 23 -7.23 -5.58 6.91
N LEU A 24 -7.28 -4.94 5.73
CA LEU A 24 -8.53 -4.34 5.24
C LEU A 24 -9.63 -5.40 5.04
N LEU A 25 -9.26 -6.63 4.67
CA LEU A 25 -10.18 -7.77 4.56
C LEU A 25 -10.90 -8.00 5.90
N TYR A 26 -10.12 -8.13 6.97
CA TYR A 26 -10.65 -8.32 8.31
C TYR A 26 -11.55 -7.15 8.72
N ALA A 27 -11.10 -5.91 8.53
CA ALA A 27 -11.88 -4.72 8.87
C ALA A 27 -13.24 -4.69 8.16
N LEU A 28 -13.28 -5.02 6.86
CA LEU A 28 -14.52 -5.04 6.07
C LEU A 28 -15.45 -6.18 6.49
N VAL A 29 -14.94 -7.38 6.75
CA VAL A 29 -15.77 -8.47 7.30
C VAL A 29 -16.32 -8.08 8.68
N TYR A 30 -15.51 -7.40 9.49
CA TYR A 30 -15.91 -6.95 10.82
C TYR A 30 -17.04 -5.93 10.78
N VAL A 31 -17.11 -5.06 9.76
CA VAL A 31 -18.27 -4.17 9.52
C VAL A 31 -19.58 -4.95 9.42
N PHE A 32 -19.61 -6.03 8.63
CA PHE A 32 -20.82 -6.85 8.48
C PHE A 32 -21.18 -7.57 9.78
N PHE A 33 -20.16 -8.04 10.51
CA PHE A 33 -20.35 -8.63 11.82
C PHE A 33 -20.95 -7.64 12.83
N LEU A 34 -20.43 -6.42 12.91
CA LEU A 34 -20.94 -5.37 13.79
C LEU A 34 -22.41 -5.07 13.50
N ARG A 35 -22.77 -4.91 12.22
CA ARG A 35 -24.16 -4.68 11.81
C ARG A 35 -25.09 -5.81 12.25
N ALA A 36 -24.62 -7.05 12.21
CA ALA A 36 -25.44 -8.20 12.55
C ALA A 36 -25.54 -8.46 14.07
N LYS A 37 -24.49 -8.16 14.85
CA LYS A 37 -24.44 -8.50 16.28
C LYS A 37 -24.77 -7.37 17.24
N VAL A 38 -24.48 -6.12 16.89
CA VAL A 38 -24.66 -5.00 17.80
C VAL A 38 -26.10 -4.51 17.70
N TYR A 39 -26.86 -4.67 18.78
CA TYR A 39 -28.30 -4.37 18.81
C TYR A 39 -28.64 -2.93 18.38
N ASP A 40 -27.82 -1.95 18.75
CA ASP A 40 -28.06 -0.53 18.46
C ASP A 40 -27.63 -0.10 17.04
N ILE A 41 -26.97 -1.00 16.29
CA ILE A 41 -26.54 -0.75 14.92
C ILE A 41 -27.55 -1.38 13.96
N GLN A 42 -28.37 -0.54 13.34
CA GLN A 42 -29.44 -0.95 12.43
C GLN A 42 -29.00 -0.85 10.96
N THR A 43 -28.09 0.07 10.65
CA THR A 43 -27.68 0.40 9.28
C THR A 43 -26.15 0.51 9.14
N PHE A 44 -25.64 0.34 7.91
CA PHE A 44 -24.22 0.50 7.62
C PHE A 44 -23.74 1.95 7.70
N ASP A 45 -24.63 2.95 7.74
CA ASP A 45 -24.24 4.35 7.92
C ASP A 45 -23.76 4.64 9.35
N GLN A 46 -24.16 3.83 10.33
CA GLN A 46 -23.74 3.95 11.73
C GLN A 46 -22.35 3.34 11.96
N ILE A 47 -21.82 2.55 11.02
CA ILE A 47 -20.48 1.95 11.09
C ILE A 47 -19.54 2.76 10.21
N ARG A 48 -18.38 3.12 10.75
CA ARG A 48 -17.35 3.87 10.02
C ARG A 48 -16.04 3.10 9.98
N VAL A 49 -15.37 3.17 8.84
CA VAL A 49 -14.02 2.67 8.66
C VAL A 49 -13.07 3.85 8.82
N CYS A 50 -12.14 3.74 9.75
CA CYS A 50 -11.09 4.72 10.01
C CYS A 50 -9.76 4.16 9.49
N VAL A 51 -9.11 4.91 8.61
CA VAL A 51 -7.77 4.61 8.09
C VAL A 51 -6.83 5.67 8.64
N ILE A 52 -5.64 5.26 9.07
CA ILE A 52 -4.69 6.12 9.77
C ILE A 52 -3.30 6.03 9.15
N ASP A 53 -2.61 7.16 9.12
CA ASP A 53 -1.26 7.28 8.62
C ASP A 53 -0.36 7.25 9.84
N THR A 54 0.40 6.18 9.94
CA THR A 54 1.28 5.93 11.08
C THR A 54 2.64 6.60 10.94
N SER A 55 2.97 7.13 9.74
CA SER A 55 4.27 7.76 9.48
C SER A 55 4.43 9.11 10.19
N GLU A 56 3.32 9.80 10.45
CA GLU A 56 3.29 11.10 11.15
C GLU A 56 3.05 10.97 12.65
N LEU A 57 2.84 9.74 13.15
CA LEU A 57 2.61 9.48 14.56
C LEU A 57 3.92 9.11 15.26
N PRO A 58 4.02 9.36 16.59
CA PRO A 58 5.20 8.94 17.35
C PRO A 58 5.46 7.45 17.17
N LYS A 59 6.76 7.09 17.10
CA LYS A 59 7.18 5.69 17.03
C LYS A 59 6.64 4.92 18.24
N GLU A 60 6.40 3.62 18.04
CA GLU A 60 5.98 2.68 19.10
C GLU A 60 4.58 2.93 19.68
N VAL A 61 3.79 3.82 19.07
CA VAL A 61 2.37 4.03 19.43
C VAL A 61 1.51 2.80 19.14
N PHE A 62 1.84 2.08 18.07
CA PHE A 62 1.16 0.85 17.65
C PHE A 62 2.07 -0.34 17.90
N LEU A 63 1.72 -1.18 18.87
CA LEU A 63 2.44 -2.41 19.17
C LEU A 63 1.70 -3.60 18.56
N ARG A 64 2.41 -4.44 17.81
CA ARG A 64 1.81 -5.68 17.29
C ARG A 64 1.38 -6.57 18.45
N ASP A 65 0.18 -7.08 18.33
CA ASP A 65 -0.39 -8.06 19.24
C ASP A 65 0.52 -9.29 19.48
N LEU A 66 1.17 -9.82 18.43
CA LEU A 66 2.06 -10.98 18.50
C LEU A 66 3.33 -10.67 19.29
N ASP A 67 3.86 -9.44 19.17
CA ASP A 67 5.04 -9.03 19.94
C ASP A 67 4.70 -8.98 21.44
N LEU A 68 3.51 -8.44 21.77
CA LEU A 68 3.00 -8.45 23.14
C LEU A 68 2.72 -9.87 23.64
N ILE A 69 2.07 -10.72 22.83
CA ILE A 69 1.82 -12.12 23.18
C ILE A 69 3.13 -12.82 23.49
N ARG A 70 4.15 -12.69 22.62
CA ARG A 70 5.47 -13.31 22.80
C ARG A 70 6.20 -12.81 24.04
N ALA A 71 6.10 -11.52 24.34
CA ALA A 71 6.70 -10.95 25.55
C ALA A 71 6.07 -11.50 26.84
N TYR A 72 4.76 -11.78 26.83
CA TYR A 72 4.02 -12.16 28.05
C TYR A 72 3.60 -13.63 28.12
N ARG A 73 3.79 -14.45 27.06
CA ARG A 73 3.35 -15.87 27.03
C ARG A 73 3.96 -16.72 28.13
N ALA A 74 5.19 -16.43 28.55
CA ALA A 74 5.87 -17.14 29.64
C ALA A 74 5.16 -16.99 30.99
N PHE A 75 4.39 -15.91 31.17
CA PHE A 75 3.68 -15.59 32.41
C PHE A 75 2.17 -15.87 32.31
N ASN A 76 1.67 -16.24 31.13
CA ASN A 76 0.25 -16.46 30.90
C ASN A 76 0.02 -17.56 29.85
N THR A 77 -0.36 -18.76 30.32
CA THR A 77 -0.65 -19.91 29.46
C THR A 77 -1.79 -19.69 28.47
N ARG A 78 -2.71 -18.75 28.75
CA ARG A 78 -3.74 -18.38 27.78
C ARG A 78 -3.16 -17.58 26.61
N LEU A 79 -2.17 -16.73 26.83
CA LEU A 79 -1.46 -16.04 25.76
C LEU A 79 -0.61 -17.00 24.92
N TYR A 80 0.03 -17.99 25.56
CA TYR A 80 0.72 -19.06 24.85
C TYR A 80 -0.22 -19.79 23.86
N ARG A 81 -1.37 -20.26 24.34
CA ARG A 81 -2.39 -20.91 23.48
C ARG A 81 -2.97 -19.98 22.41
N PHE A 82 -3.03 -18.69 22.72
CA PHE A 82 -3.51 -17.68 21.78
C PHE A 82 -2.51 -17.43 20.66
N GLU A 83 -1.21 -17.48 20.94
CA GLU A 83 -0.17 -17.49 19.90
C GLU A 83 -0.34 -18.69 18.96
N GLU A 84 -0.47 -19.91 19.51
CA GLU A 84 -0.68 -21.12 18.70
C GLU A 84 -1.92 -20.99 17.80
N LEU A 85 -3.01 -20.41 18.31
CA LEU A 85 -4.20 -20.13 17.51
C LEU A 85 -3.90 -19.21 16.33
N ARG A 86 -3.12 -18.14 16.56
CA ARG A 86 -2.84 -17.13 15.53
C ARG A 86 -1.79 -17.56 14.53
N CYS A 87 -0.74 -18.26 14.95
CA CYS A 87 0.41 -18.59 14.12
C CYS A 87 0.28 -19.97 13.47
N ASP A 88 -0.14 -20.98 14.25
CA ASP A 88 0.07 -22.39 13.89
C ASP A 88 -1.23 -23.10 13.54
N ARG A 89 -2.34 -22.70 14.14
CA ARG A 89 -3.63 -23.37 13.95
C ARG A 89 -4.28 -22.95 12.63
N LYS A 90 -4.25 -23.87 11.68
CA LYS A 90 -5.09 -23.83 10.48
C LYS A 90 -6.46 -24.43 10.75
N ARG A 91 -7.48 -23.99 10.01
CA ARG A 91 -8.76 -24.70 9.96
C ARG A 91 -8.59 -25.92 9.04
N PRO A 92 -9.15 -27.10 9.38
CA PRO A 92 -9.08 -28.26 8.49
C PRO A 92 -9.64 -27.93 7.09
N GLY A 93 -8.83 -28.14 6.05
CA GLY A 93 -9.15 -27.80 4.67
C GLY A 93 -8.85 -26.36 4.24
N PHE A 94 -8.13 -25.59 5.07
CA PHE A 94 -7.77 -24.20 4.79
C PHE A 94 -6.28 -23.98 5.03
N GLU A 95 -5.65 -23.15 4.20
CA GLU A 95 -4.24 -22.80 4.35
C GLU A 95 -4.01 -21.63 5.32
N SER A 96 -5.02 -20.77 5.52
CA SER A 96 -4.91 -19.61 6.39
C SER A 96 -5.09 -19.92 7.88
N ASN A 97 -4.42 -19.14 8.74
CA ASN A 97 -4.52 -19.19 10.20
C ASN A 97 -5.38 -18.03 10.75
N TYR A 98 -5.50 -17.95 12.08
CA TYR A 98 -6.35 -16.96 12.77
C TYR A 98 -5.62 -15.64 13.06
N TYR A 99 -4.59 -15.28 12.28
CA TYR A 99 -3.95 -13.99 12.40
C TYR A 99 -4.65 -12.92 11.56
N PHE A 100 -4.99 -11.79 12.18
CA PHE A 100 -5.74 -10.70 11.53
C PHE A 100 -4.95 -9.38 11.51
N GLY A 101 -3.64 -9.43 11.77
CA GLY A 101 -2.77 -8.25 11.69
C GLY A 101 -3.12 -7.18 12.72
N GLU A 102 -3.43 -7.57 13.96
CA GLU A 102 -3.87 -6.64 14.99
C GLU A 102 -2.69 -5.88 15.63
N TYR A 103 -2.89 -4.59 15.83
CA TYR A 103 -2.00 -3.70 16.56
C TYR A 103 -2.77 -3.07 17.71
N LEU A 104 -2.09 -2.83 18.82
CA LEU A 104 -2.68 -2.20 20.00
C LEU A 104 -2.04 -0.83 20.21
N SER A 105 -2.88 0.18 20.45
CA SER A 105 -2.45 1.43 21.05
C SER A 105 -2.97 1.54 22.47
N GLN A 106 -2.36 2.41 23.27
CA GLN A 106 -2.76 2.66 24.65
C GLN A 106 -3.27 4.10 24.84
N GLY A 107 -4.43 4.23 25.47
CA GLY A 107 -5.06 5.51 25.78
C GLY A 107 -5.67 6.21 24.56
N ALA A 108 -6.04 7.48 24.76
CA ALA A 108 -6.56 8.32 23.69
C ALA A 108 -5.42 8.77 22.77
N LEU A 109 -5.54 8.47 21.47
CA LEU A 109 -4.63 8.96 20.45
C LEU A 109 -5.20 10.20 19.75
N LYS A 110 -4.35 11.21 19.56
CA LYS A 110 -4.69 12.38 18.74
C LYS A 110 -4.50 12.02 17.26
N ILE A 111 -5.54 11.44 16.67
CA ILE A 111 -5.52 10.97 15.27
C ILE A 111 -6.08 12.02 14.29
N GLU A 112 -6.63 13.12 14.80
CA GLU A 112 -7.14 14.22 13.98
C GLU A 112 -6.04 14.77 13.06
N GLY A 113 -6.35 14.93 11.77
CA GLY A 113 -5.38 15.32 10.74
C GLY A 113 -4.53 14.17 10.18
N HIS A 114 -4.47 13.03 10.88
CA HIS A 114 -3.68 11.85 10.49
C HIS A 114 -4.56 10.66 10.08
N CYS A 115 -5.88 10.84 10.04
CA CYS A 115 -6.82 9.79 9.70
C CYS A 115 -7.89 10.28 8.73
N GLN A 116 -8.49 9.32 8.03
CA GLN A 116 -9.70 9.54 7.25
C GLN A 116 -10.77 8.52 7.64
N ILE A 117 -12.01 9.00 7.73
CA ILE A 117 -13.15 8.23 8.22
C ILE A 117 -14.29 8.26 7.19
N VAL A 118 -14.75 7.07 6.78
CA VAL A 118 -15.83 6.92 5.79
C VAL A 118 -16.89 5.94 6.31
N SER A 119 -18.17 6.20 6.05
CA SER A 119 -19.23 5.25 6.44
C SER A 119 -19.19 3.98 5.59
N ALA A 120 -19.49 2.84 6.21
CA ALA A 120 -19.52 1.55 5.51
C ALA A 120 -20.55 1.53 4.38
N GLN A 121 -21.68 2.22 4.55
CA GLN A 121 -22.70 2.34 3.50
C GLN A 121 -22.15 3.00 2.22
N LYS A 122 -21.30 4.04 2.35
CA LYS A 122 -20.68 4.68 1.18
C LYS A 122 -19.71 3.75 0.47
N ILE A 123 -18.90 3.02 1.24
CA ILE A 123 -17.95 2.01 0.71
C ILE A 123 -18.74 0.93 -0.07
N ILE A 124 -19.82 0.40 0.51
CA ILE A 124 -20.71 -0.55 -0.15
C ILE A 124 -21.29 0.04 -1.44
N GLY A 125 -21.83 1.26 -1.36
CA GLY A 125 -22.46 1.96 -2.49
C GLY A 125 -21.51 2.28 -3.65
N ARG A 126 -20.19 2.34 -3.41
CA ARG A 126 -19.17 2.54 -4.45
C ARG A 126 -18.66 1.25 -5.10
N GLY A 127 -19.25 0.10 -4.76
CA GLY A 127 -18.97 -1.15 -5.47
C GLY A 127 -18.16 -2.17 -4.67
N LEU A 128 -18.22 -2.15 -3.32
CA LEU A 128 -17.55 -3.17 -2.50
C LEU A 128 -17.92 -4.60 -2.94
N TYR A 129 -19.18 -4.80 -3.35
CA TYR A 129 -19.65 -6.10 -3.82
C TYR A 129 -19.12 -6.52 -5.19
N ASN A 130 -18.54 -5.60 -5.96
CA ASN A 130 -17.86 -5.91 -7.22
C ASN A 130 -16.44 -6.39 -6.96
N ILE A 131 -15.77 -5.86 -5.92
CA ILE A 131 -14.46 -6.35 -5.45
C ILE A 131 -14.57 -7.81 -5.04
N ARG A 132 -15.55 -8.12 -4.18
CA ARG A 132 -15.87 -9.47 -3.73
C ARG A 132 -17.36 -9.65 -3.52
N SER A 133 -17.91 -10.69 -4.16
CA SER A 133 -19.35 -10.96 -4.11
C SER A 133 -19.78 -11.57 -2.78
N GLU A 134 -18.86 -12.20 -2.05
CA GLU A 134 -19.06 -12.79 -0.72
C GLU A 134 -19.64 -11.77 0.28
N PHE A 135 -19.24 -10.51 0.17
CA PHE A 135 -19.74 -9.42 1.00
C PHE A 135 -21.27 -9.23 0.89
N LYS A 136 -21.90 -9.58 -0.25
CA LYS A 136 -23.37 -9.53 -0.39
C LYS A 136 -24.05 -10.50 0.57
N GLN A 137 -23.45 -11.67 0.80
CA GLN A 137 -24.00 -12.68 1.70
C GLN A 137 -23.90 -12.21 3.16
N TYR A 138 -22.82 -11.50 3.50
CA TYR A 138 -22.60 -10.99 4.87
C TYR A 138 -23.51 -9.80 5.19
N ALA A 139 -23.93 -9.05 4.19
CA ALA A 139 -24.87 -7.93 4.33
C ALA A 139 -26.22 -8.34 4.93
N ILE A 140 -26.61 -9.61 4.80
CA ILE A 140 -27.88 -10.16 5.29
C ILE A 140 -27.69 -11.12 6.48
N TRP A 141 -26.51 -11.15 7.11
CA TRP A 141 -26.25 -12.05 8.23
C TRP A 141 -27.28 -11.90 9.37
N PRO A 142 -27.88 -13.01 9.84
CA PRO A 142 -28.72 -12.96 11.01
C PRO A 142 -27.86 -12.88 12.29
N PRO A 143 -28.35 -12.23 13.36
CA PRO A 143 -27.58 -12.04 14.59
C PRO A 143 -27.05 -13.33 15.21
N LYS A 144 -27.71 -14.49 15.03
CA LYS A 144 -27.25 -15.76 15.64
C LYS A 144 -26.09 -16.41 14.88
N GLU A 145 -25.94 -16.14 13.59
CA GLU A 145 -24.99 -16.83 12.71
C GLU A 145 -23.77 -16.00 12.36
N ALA A 146 -23.81 -14.68 12.55
CA ALA A 146 -22.70 -13.80 12.25
C ALA A 146 -21.42 -14.20 13.01
N ARG A 147 -20.39 -14.55 12.24
CA ARG A 147 -19.02 -14.87 12.69
C ARG A 147 -18.08 -14.09 11.77
N TRP A 148 -17.04 -13.45 12.30
CA TRP A 148 -16.09 -12.72 11.45
C TRP A 148 -14.82 -13.52 11.13
N ALA A 149 -14.34 -14.33 12.09
CA ALA A 149 -13.06 -15.03 11.94
C ALA A 149 -13.06 -16.07 10.80
N TYR A 150 -14.12 -16.89 10.69
CA TYR A 150 -14.18 -17.93 9.66
C TYR A 150 -14.34 -17.35 8.25
N PRO A 151 -15.23 -16.36 8.00
CA PRO A 151 -15.31 -15.74 6.69
C PRO A 151 -13.99 -15.12 6.22
N VAL A 152 -13.21 -14.49 7.12
CA VAL A 152 -11.88 -13.97 6.74
C VAL A 152 -10.96 -15.10 6.27
N ILE A 153 -10.91 -16.22 7.02
CA ILE A 153 -10.10 -17.40 6.65
C ILE A 153 -10.58 -17.98 5.30
N GLU A 154 -11.89 -18.14 5.12
CA GLU A 154 -12.47 -18.65 3.87
C GLU A 154 -12.13 -17.76 2.67
N MET A 155 -12.25 -16.44 2.84
CA MET A 155 -11.93 -15.49 1.78
C MET A 155 -10.44 -15.53 1.41
N ARG A 156 -9.55 -15.84 2.35
CA ARG A 156 -8.11 -15.97 2.11
C ARG A 156 -7.73 -17.18 1.27
N GLU A 157 -8.59 -18.19 1.15
CA GLU A 157 -8.25 -19.38 0.33
C GLU A 157 -8.03 -19.03 -1.14
N SER A 158 -8.74 -18.04 -1.66
CA SER A 158 -8.52 -17.52 -3.02
C SER A 158 -7.08 -17.08 -3.31
N PHE A 159 -6.29 -16.74 -2.29
CA PHE A 159 -4.89 -16.34 -2.46
C PHE A 159 -3.94 -17.53 -2.66
N TYR A 160 -4.36 -18.74 -2.30
CA TYR A 160 -3.58 -19.98 -2.43
C TYR A 160 -4.02 -20.84 -3.63
N LEU A 161 -5.12 -20.46 -4.28
CA LEU A 161 -5.62 -21.11 -5.50
C LEU A 161 -5.03 -20.47 -6.76
N GLU A 162 -5.27 -21.08 -7.91
CA GLU A 162 -4.93 -20.51 -9.20
C GLU A 162 -5.64 -19.17 -9.39
N ARG A 163 -4.83 -18.10 -9.50
CA ARG A 163 -5.31 -16.72 -9.55
C ARG A 163 -5.64 -16.32 -10.98
N GLN A 164 -6.64 -15.46 -11.11
CA GLN A 164 -7.12 -14.99 -12.40
C GLN A 164 -6.73 -13.51 -12.60
N PRO A 165 -6.60 -13.06 -13.87
CA PRO A 165 -6.45 -11.65 -14.19
C PRO A 165 -7.58 -10.82 -13.58
N ILE A 166 -7.24 -9.60 -13.16
CA ILE A 166 -8.23 -8.70 -12.59
C ILE A 166 -9.09 -8.07 -13.70
N THR A 167 -10.38 -8.00 -13.46
CA THR A 167 -11.32 -7.34 -14.39
C THR A 167 -11.30 -5.83 -14.20
N ASP A 168 -11.52 -5.07 -15.27
CA ASP A 168 -11.66 -3.60 -15.21
C ASP A 168 -12.72 -3.13 -14.20
N LEU A 169 -13.83 -3.86 -14.06
CA LEU A 169 -14.89 -3.53 -13.11
C LEU A 169 -14.39 -3.54 -11.65
N LYS A 170 -13.54 -4.52 -11.31
CA LYS A 170 -12.93 -4.65 -9.98
C LYS A 170 -11.93 -3.52 -9.73
N LEU A 171 -11.04 -3.26 -10.69
CA LEU A 171 -10.08 -2.15 -10.62
C LEU A 171 -10.80 -0.80 -10.47
N GLN A 172 -11.84 -0.56 -11.26
CA GLN A 172 -12.61 0.68 -11.19
C GLN A 172 -13.32 0.80 -9.85
N SER A 173 -13.92 -0.27 -9.33
CA SER A 173 -14.57 -0.26 -8.01
C SER A 173 -13.55 0.03 -6.90
N ALA A 174 -12.31 -0.44 -7.03
CA ALA A 174 -11.25 -0.18 -6.04
C ALA A 174 -10.90 1.32 -6.00
N LEU A 175 -10.74 1.94 -7.18
CA LEU A 175 -10.51 3.38 -7.32
C LEU A 175 -11.69 4.20 -6.80
N ASP A 176 -12.92 3.84 -7.18
CA ASP A 176 -14.15 4.56 -6.81
C ASP A 176 -14.40 4.54 -5.29
N ILE A 177 -14.05 3.45 -4.61
CA ILE A 177 -14.08 3.37 -3.14
C ILE A 177 -12.95 4.20 -2.54
N ALA A 178 -11.74 4.10 -3.07
CA ALA A 178 -10.59 4.83 -2.54
C ALA A 178 -10.77 6.36 -2.65
N ASP A 179 -11.47 6.83 -3.69
CA ASP A 179 -11.85 8.24 -3.85
C ASP A 179 -12.70 8.79 -2.70
N LEU A 180 -13.43 7.93 -1.96
CA LEU A 180 -14.17 8.36 -0.77
C LEU A 180 -13.27 8.89 0.35
N PHE A 181 -12.01 8.47 0.37
CA PHE A 181 -11.05 8.83 1.41
C PHE A 181 -10.22 10.06 1.02
N GLY A 182 -10.29 10.51 -0.23
CA GLY A 182 -9.57 11.69 -0.72
C GLY A 182 -8.15 11.38 -1.22
N PRO A 183 -7.48 12.40 -1.81
CA PRO A 183 -6.29 12.19 -2.65
C PRO A 183 -5.16 11.43 -1.95
N ARG A 184 -4.79 11.86 -0.74
CA ARG A 184 -3.73 11.24 0.08
C ARG A 184 -3.90 9.74 0.30
N TRP A 185 -5.14 9.25 0.35
CA TRP A 185 -5.45 7.86 0.67
C TRP A 185 -5.79 7.03 -0.57
N LYS A 186 -5.96 7.69 -1.71
CA LYS A 186 -6.50 7.06 -2.92
C LYS A 186 -5.64 5.90 -3.36
N LEU A 187 -4.34 6.13 -3.54
CA LEU A 187 -3.43 5.08 -3.99
C LEU A 187 -3.34 3.92 -2.99
N PRO A 188 -2.96 4.11 -1.71
CA PRO A 188 -2.80 2.99 -0.78
C PRO A 188 -4.10 2.21 -0.57
N LEU A 189 -5.27 2.87 -0.53
CA LEU A 189 -6.54 2.16 -0.41
C LEU A 189 -6.96 1.46 -1.69
N ALA A 190 -6.76 2.06 -2.86
CA ALA A 190 -7.03 1.38 -4.13
C ALA A 190 -6.15 0.13 -4.25
N THR A 191 -4.89 0.20 -3.85
CA THR A 191 -3.98 -0.96 -3.85
C THR A 191 -4.44 -2.03 -2.85
N HIS A 192 -4.85 -1.65 -1.64
CA HIS A 192 -5.41 -2.62 -0.68
C HIS A 192 -6.66 -3.30 -1.24
N LEU A 193 -7.60 -2.53 -1.81
CA LEU A 193 -8.84 -3.05 -2.40
C LEU A 193 -8.59 -3.93 -3.63
N THR A 194 -7.55 -3.61 -4.41
CA THR A 194 -7.08 -4.42 -5.54
C THR A 194 -6.49 -5.74 -5.03
N ALA A 195 -5.62 -5.70 -4.02
CA ALA A 195 -5.08 -6.90 -3.38
C ALA A 195 -6.19 -7.80 -2.81
N LEU A 196 -7.28 -7.22 -2.30
CA LEU A 196 -8.43 -8.01 -1.84
C LEU A 196 -9.01 -8.91 -2.92
N THR A 197 -8.90 -8.57 -4.21
CA THR A 197 -9.46 -9.43 -5.27
C THR A 197 -8.67 -10.71 -5.49
N ALA A 198 -7.53 -10.91 -4.80
CA ALA A 198 -6.55 -11.96 -5.02
C ALA A 198 -6.15 -12.05 -6.51
N PRO A 199 -5.71 -10.94 -7.13
CA PRO A 199 -5.39 -10.93 -8.54
C PRO A 199 -4.13 -11.75 -8.83
N GLN A 200 -3.95 -12.10 -10.10
CA GLN A 200 -2.63 -12.46 -10.61
C GLN A 200 -1.68 -11.26 -10.38
N ILE A 201 -0.56 -11.51 -9.71
CA ILE A 201 0.35 -10.44 -9.24
C ILE A 201 1.03 -9.69 -10.40
N ASP A 202 1.36 -10.41 -11.47
CA ASP A 202 2.03 -9.86 -12.67
C ASP A 202 1.03 -9.38 -13.74
N ASP A 203 -0.14 -8.92 -13.31
CA ASP A 203 -1.16 -8.42 -14.23
C ASP A 203 -0.86 -6.97 -14.65
N ASP A 204 -0.38 -6.81 -15.88
CA ASP A 204 -0.09 -5.52 -16.51
C ASP A 204 -1.28 -4.54 -16.45
N ALA A 205 -2.53 -5.04 -16.37
CA ALA A 205 -3.71 -4.20 -16.23
C ALA A 205 -3.72 -3.40 -14.94
N ILE A 206 -3.14 -3.96 -13.85
CA ILE A 206 -2.99 -3.25 -12.58
C ILE A 206 -2.08 -2.03 -12.80
N LEU A 207 -0.85 -2.25 -13.28
CA LEU A 207 0.11 -1.17 -13.49
C LEU A 207 -0.42 -0.12 -14.46
N ALA A 208 -1.03 -0.54 -15.58
CA ALA A 208 -1.64 0.36 -16.56
C ALA A 208 -2.70 1.28 -15.92
N LYS A 209 -3.52 0.76 -14.99
CA LYS A 209 -4.54 1.56 -14.31
C LYS A 209 -3.93 2.53 -13.30
N PHE A 210 -2.91 2.11 -12.56
CA PHE A 210 -2.24 2.94 -11.55
C PHE A 210 -1.32 4.01 -12.16
N ARG A 211 -0.81 3.84 -13.39
CA ARG A 211 -0.05 4.88 -14.13
C ARG A 211 -0.82 6.18 -14.35
N ILE A 212 -2.16 6.14 -14.31
CA ILE A 212 -3.02 7.33 -14.48
C ILE A 212 -2.96 8.23 -13.22
N LEU A 213 -2.53 7.69 -12.07
CA LEU A 213 -2.40 8.45 -10.84
C LEU A 213 -1.17 9.37 -10.87
N PRO A 214 -1.22 10.51 -10.15
CA PRO A 214 -0.11 11.46 -10.07
C PRO A 214 1.22 10.81 -9.66
N ASP A 215 2.32 11.31 -10.24
CA ASP A 215 3.69 10.86 -9.93
C ASP A 215 4.02 10.99 -8.45
N VAL A 216 3.54 12.06 -7.80
CA VAL A 216 3.73 12.26 -6.35
C VAL A 216 3.16 11.09 -5.55
N ASP A 217 1.98 10.59 -5.91
CA ASP A 217 1.34 9.47 -5.23
C ASP A 217 2.15 8.19 -5.47
N ARG A 218 2.62 7.97 -6.71
CA ARG A 218 3.40 6.78 -7.09
C ARG A 218 4.79 6.76 -6.44
N GLN A 219 5.40 7.92 -6.21
CA GLN A 219 6.65 8.06 -5.46
C GLN A 219 6.48 7.68 -3.99
N GLU A 220 5.30 7.95 -3.38
CA GLU A 220 5.02 7.57 -1.99
C GLU A 220 4.93 6.04 -1.79
N CYS A 221 4.83 5.26 -2.87
CA CYS A 221 4.79 3.80 -2.83
C CYS A 221 6.12 3.14 -2.45
N SER A 222 7.20 3.91 -2.30
CA SER A 222 8.53 3.38 -1.96
C SER A 222 8.45 2.39 -0.79
N PRO A 223 9.18 1.24 -0.86
CA PRO A 223 9.26 0.28 0.23
C PRO A 223 9.69 0.89 1.58
N SER A 224 10.49 1.97 1.54
CA SER A 224 10.94 2.68 2.73
C SER A 224 9.81 3.45 3.43
N ARG A 225 8.76 3.84 2.68
CA ARG A 225 7.60 4.61 3.18
C ARG A 225 6.40 3.71 3.50
N THR A 226 6.30 2.54 2.87
CA THR A 226 5.15 1.61 3.01
C THR A 226 5.44 0.43 3.95
N LYS A 227 5.87 0.74 5.18
CA LYS A 227 6.24 -0.28 6.18
C LYS A 227 5.02 -0.95 6.82
N ILE A 228 4.39 -1.89 6.12
CA ILE A 228 3.40 -2.79 6.72
C ILE A 228 4.07 -4.15 6.98
N ALA A 229 4.27 -4.53 8.23
CA ALA A 229 4.88 -5.81 8.54
C ALA A 229 3.87 -6.96 8.34
N ALA A 230 3.94 -7.64 7.20
CA ALA A 230 3.32 -8.95 7.06
C ALA A 230 4.10 -9.96 7.92
N CYS A 231 3.43 -10.58 8.89
CA CYS A 231 4.06 -11.60 9.74
C CYS A 231 4.14 -12.92 8.97
N GLY A 232 5.13 -13.11 8.11
CA GLY A 232 5.23 -14.29 7.24
C GLY A 232 3.98 -14.47 6.38
N ASN A 233 3.61 -15.72 6.06
CA ASN A 233 2.50 -16.07 5.15
C ASN A 233 1.09 -15.99 5.78
N THR A 234 0.92 -15.22 6.85
CA THR A 234 -0.30 -15.21 7.66
C THR A 234 -1.34 -14.18 7.20
N LEU A 235 -0.92 -13.19 6.42
CA LEU A 235 -1.75 -12.11 5.87
C LEU A 235 -1.55 -11.99 4.35
N PRO A 236 -2.05 -12.95 3.55
CA PRO A 236 -1.80 -12.95 2.10
C PRO A 236 -2.31 -11.67 1.42
N GLU A 237 -3.44 -11.11 1.87
CA GLU A 237 -3.97 -9.85 1.34
C GLU A 237 -3.06 -8.64 1.60
N VAL A 238 -2.27 -8.69 2.67
CA VAL A 238 -1.30 -7.63 2.99
C VAL A 238 -0.02 -7.85 2.20
N GLN A 239 0.40 -9.10 1.99
CA GLN A 239 1.55 -9.44 1.14
C GLN A 239 1.31 -9.04 -0.32
N ASP A 240 0.13 -9.32 -0.86
CA ASP A 240 -0.26 -8.90 -2.20
C ASP A 240 -0.27 -7.37 -2.31
N TYR A 241 -0.81 -6.67 -1.31
CA TYR A 241 -0.73 -5.19 -1.25
C TYR A 241 0.72 -4.70 -1.36
N GLN A 242 1.64 -5.26 -0.58
CA GLN A 242 3.05 -4.86 -0.63
C GLN A 242 3.67 -5.12 -2.00
N THR A 243 3.34 -6.26 -2.61
CA THR A 243 3.85 -6.62 -3.93
C THR A 243 3.33 -5.64 -5.00
N ILE A 244 2.05 -5.29 -4.97
CA ILE A 244 1.47 -4.32 -5.91
C ILE A 244 2.07 -2.93 -5.69
N MET A 245 2.19 -2.46 -4.44
CA MET A 245 2.82 -1.17 -4.13
C MET A 245 4.25 -1.11 -4.67
N ARG A 246 5.03 -2.19 -4.47
CA ARG A 246 6.39 -2.30 -5.03
C ARG A 246 6.37 -2.29 -6.56
N GLY A 247 5.45 -3.01 -7.20
CA GLY A 247 5.29 -2.99 -8.65
C GLY A 247 5.01 -1.60 -9.21
N ILE A 248 4.11 -0.85 -8.57
CA ILE A 248 3.79 0.54 -8.94
C ILE A 248 5.03 1.44 -8.81
N TYR A 249 5.77 1.30 -7.70
CA TYR A 249 7.00 2.07 -7.48
C TYR A 249 8.07 1.75 -8.53
N LEU A 250 8.32 0.47 -8.82
CA LEU A 250 9.29 0.05 -9.83
C LEU A 250 8.91 0.53 -11.23
N ASP A 251 7.63 0.48 -11.59
CA ASP A 251 7.12 0.99 -12.87
C ASP A 251 7.32 2.50 -12.99
N TYR A 252 7.05 3.25 -11.92
CA TYR A 252 7.33 4.68 -11.84
C TYR A 252 8.83 4.96 -12.00
N SER A 253 9.70 4.33 -11.19
CA SER A 253 11.15 4.53 -11.24
C SER A 253 11.73 4.17 -12.61
N PHE A 254 11.25 3.09 -13.23
CA PHE A 254 11.70 2.70 -14.57
C PHE A 254 11.27 3.70 -15.66
N THR A 255 10.09 4.31 -15.51
CA THR A 255 9.64 5.38 -16.42
C THR A 255 10.52 6.61 -16.27
N GLN A 256 10.80 7.03 -15.02
CA GLN A 256 11.71 8.15 -14.74
C GLN A 256 13.12 7.90 -15.29
N LEU A 257 13.66 6.69 -15.08
CA LEU A 257 14.96 6.29 -15.60
C LEU A 257 15.01 6.37 -17.13
N LYS A 258 13.97 5.88 -17.82
CA LYS A 258 13.88 5.93 -19.28
C LYS A 258 13.90 7.36 -19.80
N ASP A 259 13.19 8.27 -19.14
CA ASP A 259 13.11 9.65 -19.59
C ASP A 259 14.44 10.39 -19.33
N LEU A 260 15.10 10.13 -18.19
CA LEU A 260 16.47 10.61 -17.93
C LEU A 260 17.47 10.08 -18.97
N LEU A 261 17.37 8.81 -19.36
CA LEU A 261 18.25 8.23 -20.38
C LEU A 261 18.04 8.87 -21.76
N LYS A 262 16.78 9.15 -22.15
CA LYS A 262 16.48 9.86 -23.40
C LYS A 262 17.03 11.28 -23.38
N ASP A 263 16.92 11.97 -22.25
CA ASP A 263 17.45 13.33 -22.10
C ASP A 263 18.99 13.31 -22.20
N ALA A 264 19.64 12.34 -21.54
CA ALA A 264 21.08 12.15 -21.63
C ALA A 264 21.54 11.81 -23.06
N GLU A 265 20.83 10.92 -23.76
CA GLU A 265 21.10 10.60 -25.17
C GLU A 265 20.95 11.83 -26.06
N GLY A 266 19.89 12.63 -25.86
CA GLY A 266 19.68 13.89 -26.58
C GLY A 266 20.78 14.92 -26.31
N HIS A 267 21.29 14.98 -25.08
CA HIS A 267 22.44 15.81 -24.71
C HIS A 267 23.72 15.35 -25.42
N LEU A 268 23.99 14.04 -25.48
CA LEU A 268 25.14 13.48 -26.19
C LEU A 268 25.07 13.75 -27.69
N HIS A 269 23.90 13.56 -28.33
CA HIS A 269 23.73 13.83 -29.77
C HIS A 269 24.06 15.29 -30.11
N ARG A 270 23.53 16.25 -29.35
CA ARG A 270 23.83 17.69 -29.54
C ARG A 270 25.31 18.01 -29.34
N ALA A 271 25.98 17.34 -28.39
CA ALA A 271 27.41 17.53 -28.17
C ALA A 271 28.23 17.01 -29.37
N THR A 272 27.86 15.87 -29.93
CA THR A 272 28.49 15.31 -31.13
C THR A 272 28.30 16.24 -32.33
N GLU A 273 27.07 16.70 -32.61
CA GLU A 273 26.78 17.65 -33.69
C GLU A 273 27.60 18.94 -33.57
N LEU A 274 27.67 19.53 -32.37
CA LEU A 274 28.49 20.72 -32.11
C LEU A 274 29.99 20.45 -32.36
N THR A 275 30.47 19.26 -32.03
CA THR A 275 31.87 18.89 -32.24
C THR A 275 32.17 18.72 -33.74
N GLU A 276 31.25 18.12 -34.50
CA GLU A 276 31.36 18.00 -35.96
C GLU A 276 31.30 19.38 -36.65
N GLU A 277 30.44 20.30 -36.20
CA GLU A 277 30.40 21.69 -36.69
C GLU A 277 31.73 22.43 -36.47
N ILE A 278 32.34 22.25 -35.29
CA ILE A 278 33.66 22.84 -34.97
C ILE A 278 34.75 22.26 -35.87
N CYS A 279 34.83 20.93 -35.99
CA CYS A 279 35.84 20.28 -36.84
C CYS A 279 35.69 20.69 -38.32
N SER A 280 34.47 20.90 -38.79
CA SER A 280 34.19 21.32 -40.18
C SER A 280 34.56 22.79 -40.45
N THR A 281 34.67 23.62 -39.42
CA THR A 281 35.04 25.04 -39.54
C THR A 281 36.54 25.31 -39.41
N GLU A 282 37.33 24.36 -38.87
CA GLU A 282 38.79 24.50 -38.73
C GLU A 282 39.57 24.38 -40.05
N ASP A 283 38.98 23.87 -41.13
CA ASP A 283 39.62 23.79 -42.45
C ASP A 283 39.74 25.17 -43.18
N GLY A 284 39.30 26.27 -42.56
CA GLY A 284 39.36 27.63 -43.14
C GLY A 284 39.92 28.70 -42.20
N LEU A 285 41.21 29.04 -42.36
CA LEU A 285 41.91 30.27 -41.92
C LEU A 285 41.47 30.96 -40.59
N ILE A 286 42.35 30.86 -39.60
CA ILE A 286 42.27 31.44 -38.24
C ILE A 286 42.12 32.98 -38.29
N SER A 287 40.92 33.47 -37.98
CA SER A 287 40.57 34.88 -37.72
C SER A 287 40.30 35.10 -36.22
N VAL A 288 40.40 36.34 -35.71
CA VAL A 288 40.05 36.68 -34.30
C VAL A 288 38.56 36.43 -33.99
N ASP A 289 37.69 36.49 -35.00
CA ASP A 289 36.27 36.10 -34.87
C ASP A 289 36.08 34.60 -34.56
N ASP A 290 37.08 33.77 -34.92
CA ASP A 290 37.09 32.33 -34.67
C ASP A 290 37.29 32.00 -33.18
N PHE A 291 38.00 32.87 -32.43
CA PHE A 291 38.20 32.67 -30.99
C PHE A 291 36.92 32.89 -30.18
N ALA A 292 36.15 33.94 -30.50
CA ALA A 292 34.87 34.22 -29.84
C ALA A 292 33.82 33.13 -30.14
N ALA A 293 33.81 32.63 -31.38
CA ALA A 293 32.97 31.50 -31.79
C ALA A 293 33.34 30.21 -31.04
N ARG A 294 34.63 29.87 -30.97
CA ARG A 294 35.14 28.73 -30.19
C ARG A 294 34.77 28.83 -28.71
N GLN A 295 34.91 30.00 -28.11
CA GLN A 295 34.57 30.21 -26.69
C GLN A 295 33.07 30.04 -26.43
N LYS A 296 32.21 30.47 -27.36
CA LYS A 296 30.75 30.24 -27.30
C LYS A 296 30.40 28.75 -27.43
N HIS A 297 31.12 28.00 -28.27
CA HIS A 297 30.93 26.55 -28.39
C HIS A 297 31.40 25.79 -27.15
N LEU A 298 32.55 26.14 -26.57
CA LEU A 298 33.02 25.57 -25.31
C LEU A 298 32.05 25.81 -24.15
N GLN A 299 31.44 26.99 -24.07
CA GLN A 299 30.39 27.28 -23.09
C GLN A 299 29.14 26.40 -23.29
N LYS A 300 28.72 26.16 -24.54
CA LYS A 300 27.63 25.22 -24.85
C LYS A 300 27.97 23.79 -24.43
N ILE A 301 29.17 23.30 -24.76
CA ILE A 301 29.63 21.95 -24.39
C ILE A 301 29.69 21.80 -22.86
N SER A 302 30.22 22.80 -22.15
CA SER A 302 30.23 22.80 -20.68
C SER A 302 28.82 22.74 -20.12
N SER A 303 27.88 23.52 -20.65
CA SER A 303 26.49 23.51 -20.20
C SER A 303 25.81 22.15 -20.44
N ILE A 304 26.11 21.47 -21.56
CA ILE A 304 25.60 20.12 -21.84
C ILE A 304 26.23 19.10 -20.88
N SER A 305 27.53 19.20 -20.62
CA SER A 305 28.24 18.31 -19.69
C SER A 305 27.71 18.42 -18.27
N ASP A 306 27.42 19.64 -17.80
CA ASP A 306 26.85 19.86 -16.46
C ASP A 306 25.42 19.31 -16.36
N LYS A 307 24.61 19.42 -17.42
CA LYS A 307 23.28 18.78 -17.47
C LYS A 307 23.38 17.26 -17.42
N LEU A 308 24.24 16.66 -18.24
CA LEU A 308 24.46 15.21 -18.25
C LEU A 308 24.94 14.71 -16.88
N ARG A 309 25.84 15.44 -16.22
CA ARG A 309 26.32 15.11 -14.88
C ARG A 309 25.17 15.15 -13.86
N ASN A 310 24.32 16.17 -13.90
CA ASN A 310 23.18 16.27 -13.01
C ASN A 310 22.17 15.15 -13.25
N ASP A 311 21.86 14.83 -14.51
CA ASP A 311 20.93 13.75 -14.88
C ASP A 311 21.45 12.39 -14.37
N LEU A 312 22.75 12.12 -14.53
CA LEU A 312 23.41 10.91 -14.01
C LEU A 312 23.47 10.87 -12.48
N THR A 313 23.63 12.02 -11.82
CA THR A 313 23.65 12.09 -10.35
C THR A 313 22.26 11.84 -9.79
N ASN A 314 21.22 12.46 -10.37
CA ASN A 314 19.82 12.21 -10.01
C ASN A 314 19.43 10.74 -10.23
N MET A 315 19.93 10.13 -11.32
CA MET A 315 19.74 8.70 -11.59
C MET A 315 20.33 7.83 -10.48
N TRP A 316 21.55 8.13 -10.03
CA TRP A 316 22.21 7.41 -8.93
C TRP A 316 21.50 7.60 -7.59
N GLU A 317 21.11 8.82 -7.23
CA GLU A 317 20.37 9.10 -6.00
C GLU A 317 19.00 8.40 -5.98
N SER A 318 18.35 8.24 -7.14
CA SER A 318 17.08 7.51 -7.25
C SER A 318 17.19 5.99 -7.06
N LEU A 319 18.41 5.43 -7.19
CA LEU A 319 18.71 4.01 -7.03
C LEU A 319 19.17 3.65 -5.61
N ASP A 320 19.80 4.59 -4.89
CA ASP A 320 20.31 4.37 -3.53
C ASP A 320 19.22 4.38 -2.43
N ASP A 321 17.96 4.67 -2.78
CA ASP A 321 16.79 4.58 -1.89
C ASP A 321 16.19 3.14 -1.80
N GLU A 322 16.82 2.12 -2.42
CA GLU A 322 16.49 0.67 -2.32
C GLU A 322 17.08 -0.02 -1.07
#